data_AF-A0A955WUB0-F1
#
_entry.id   AF-A0A955WUB0-F1
#
_cell.length_a   1.000
_cell.length_b   1.000
_cell.length_c   1.000
_cell.angle_alpha   90.00
_cell.angle_beta   90.00
_cell.angle_gamma   90.00
#
_symmetry.space_group_name_H-M   'P 1'
#
loop_
_entity.id
_entity.type
_entity.pdbx_description
1 polymer ?
#
loop_
_entity_poly.entity_id
_entity_poly.type
_entity_poly.pdbx_seq_one_letter_code
_entity_poly.pdbx_strand_id
1 'polypeptide(L)'
;MAPDPDDALLDALGQAFRDQEAEADALWPAEGTLAPLTAKEADAVFAALPDALAPPGGKVLAFPARRRWLASGVGLALAAALAVFLLTRGPALAPLPGYQLSATAGDQLQRGPEDPQAGAVARYTPGSRLVLVARPATDLAQAPQVHVWLAQGDALTRLDVPVQVSPTGAVKVELEAGASLPAKPGPGAVVLVVRPAGLDTPDDALIQAADPAPAQVLRHPFVFSAEP
;
A
#
# COMPACT_ATOMS: atom_id res chain seq x y z
N MET A 1 -36.77 5.87 -33.31
CA MET A 1 -36.07 5.15 -32.23
C MET A 1 -35.69 6.21 -31.23
N ALA A 2 -36.44 6.30 -30.13
CA ALA A 2 -36.17 7.29 -29.09
C ALA A 2 -34.95 6.82 -28.26
N PRO A 3 -34.04 7.72 -27.84
CA PRO A 3 -32.94 7.35 -26.96
C PRO A 3 -33.48 6.79 -25.64
N ASP A 4 -32.78 5.81 -25.10
CA ASP A 4 -33.11 5.19 -23.82
C ASP A 4 -33.02 6.26 -22.71
N PRO A 5 -34.05 6.46 -21.87
CA PRO A 5 -33.99 7.42 -20.76
C PRO A 5 -32.80 7.19 -19.82
N ASP A 6 -32.30 5.95 -19.72
CA ASP A 6 -31.16 5.63 -18.86
C ASP A 6 -29.83 6.18 -19.42
N ASP A 7 -29.67 6.21 -20.76
CA ASP A 7 -28.48 6.78 -21.41
C ASP A 7 -28.40 8.30 -21.21
N ALA A 8 -29.56 8.99 -21.26
CA ALA A 8 -29.62 10.43 -21.04
C ALA A 8 -29.23 10.84 -19.62
N LEU A 9 -29.52 10.00 -18.62
CA LEU A 9 -29.15 10.24 -17.22
C LEU A 9 -27.65 10.01 -16.97
N LEU A 10 -27.07 8.99 -17.60
CA LEU A 10 -25.64 8.72 -17.53
C LEU A 10 -24.82 9.84 -18.21
N ASP A 11 -25.28 10.33 -19.37
CA ASP A 11 -24.63 11.44 -20.06
C ASP A 11 -24.71 12.74 -19.23
N ALA A 12 -25.85 13.03 -18.60
CA ALA A 12 -26.01 14.20 -17.74
C ALA A 12 -25.10 14.16 -16.51
N LEU A 13 -24.95 12.99 -15.87
CA LEU A 13 -24.01 12.79 -14.76
C LEU A 13 -22.55 12.96 -15.22
N GLY A 14 -22.19 12.37 -16.36
CA GLY A 14 -20.86 12.52 -16.94
C GLY A 14 -20.53 13.97 -17.32
N GLN A 15 -21.52 14.75 -17.75
CA GLN A 15 -21.35 16.18 -18.00
C GLN A 15 -21.09 16.94 -16.69
N ALA A 16 -21.88 16.70 -15.65
CA ALA A 16 -21.75 17.37 -14.36
C ALA A 16 -20.40 17.11 -13.67
N PHE A 17 -19.88 15.87 -13.76
CA PHE A 17 -18.55 15.56 -13.23
C PHE A 17 -17.44 16.29 -13.99
N ARG A 18 -17.52 16.36 -15.32
CA ARG A 18 -16.52 17.08 -16.14
C ARG A 18 -16.54 18.58 -15.89
N ASP A 19 -17.72 19.16 -15.70
CA ASP A 19 -17.86 20.58 -15.36
C ASP A 19 -17.26 20.88 -13.98
N GLN A 20 -17.47 19.99 -13.00
CA GLN A 20 -16.88 20.14 -11.66
C GLN A 20 -15.36 19.98 -11.65
N GLU A 21 -14.83 19.05 -12.44
CA GLU A 21 -13.38 18.82 -12.58
C GLU A 21 -12.69 20.00 -13.28
N ALA A 22 -13.31 20.55 -14.32
CA ALA A 22 -12.81 21.75 -15.00
C ALA A 22 -12.80 22.99 -14.09
N GLU A 23 -13.80 23.14 -13.20
CA GLU A 23 -13.84 24.24 -12.23
C GLU A 23 -12.79 24.04 -11.11
N ALA A 24 -12.57 22.81 -10.66
CA ALA A 24 -11.54 22.48 -9.69
C ALA A 24 -10.13 22.74 -10.24
N ASP A 25 -9.86 22.33 -11.48
CA ASP A 25 -8.59 22.58 -12.17
C ASP A 25 -8.35 24.07 -12.43
N ALA A 26 -9.41 24.86 -12.69
CA ALA A 26 -9.31 26.30 -12.84
C ALA A 26 -8.99 27.03 -11.52
N LEU A 27 -9.43 26.47 -10.38
CA LEU A 27 -9.19 27.03 -9.05
C LEU A 27 -7.83 26.62 -8.47
N TRP A 28 -7.24 25.52 -8.95
CA TRP A 28 -5.95 25.06 -8.49
C TRP A 28 -4.81 25.72 -9.28
N PRO A 29 -3.89 26.46 -8.63
CA PRO A 29 -2.75 27.03 -9.35
C PRO A 29 -1.86 25.89 -9.89
N ALA A 30 -1.40 26.03 -11.13
CA ALA A 30 -0.50 25.07 -11.75
C ALA A 30 0.69 24.75 -10.83
N GLU A 31 0.94 23.46 -10.61
CA GLU A 31 2.05 22.96 -9.78
C GLU A 31 3.36 23.66 -10.16
N GLY A 32 3.97 24.35 -9.18
CA GLY A 32 5.23 25.07 -9.37
C GLY A 32 5.15 26.60 -9.33
N THR A 33 3.96 27.20 -9.19
CA THR A 33 3.81 28.66 -9.01
C THR A 33 3.69 29.13 -7.56
N LEU A 34 3.62 28.21 -6.60
CA LEU A 34 3.62 28.54 -5.17
C LEU A 34 5.07 28.82 -4.73
N ALA A 35 5.39 30.12 -4.60
CA ALA A 35 6.63 30.55 -3.95
C ALA A 35 6.72 29.92 -2.54
N PRO A 36 7.90 29.46 -2.10
CA PRO A 36 8.04 28.89 -0.77
C PRO A 36 7.64 29.94 0.28
N LEU A 37 6.63 29.61 1.09
CA LEU A 37 6.21 30.47 2.21
C LEU A 37 7.43 30.72 3.10
N THR A 38 7.77 31.99 3.30
CA THR A 38 8.82 32.33 4.25
C THR A 38 8.30 32.08 5.67
N ALA A 39 9.20 31.78 6.61
CA ALA A 39 8.83 31.53 8.01
C ALA A 39 8.00 32.69 8.62
N LYS A 40 8.28 33.93 8.19
CA LYS A 40 7.55 35.13 8.62
C LYS A 40 6.12 35.20 8.08
N GLU A 41 5.90 34.74 6.85
CA GLU A 41 4.55 34.67 6.25
C GLU A 41 3.76 33.51 6.86
N ALA A 42 4.40 32.39 7.14
CA ALA A 42 3.78 31.28 7.85
C ALA A 42 3.29 31.74 9.24
N ASP A 43 4.14 32.39 10.03
CA ASP A 43 3.76 32.94 11.33
C ASP A 43 2.63 33.97 11.23
N ALA A 44 2.63 34.82 10.20
CA ALA A 44 1.55 35.79 9.98
C ALA A 44 0.21 35.12 9.64
N VAL A 45 0.22 34.05 8.84
CA VAL A 45 -0.98 33.26 8.50
C VAL A 45 -1.50 32.53 9.74
N PHE A 46 -0.61 31.92 10.54
CA PHE A 46 -0.99 31.26 11.79
C PHE A 46 -1.48 32.23 12.87
N ALA A 47 -0.95 33.44 12.90
CA ALA A 47 -1.42 34.49 13.81
C ALA A 47 -2.80 35.07 13.40
N ALA A 48 -3.17 35.01 12.11
CA ALA A 48 -4.45 35.52 11.60
C ALA A 48 -5.59 34.49 11.61
N LEU A 49 -5.27 33.20 11.70
CA LEU A 49 -6.23 32.09 11.80
C LEU A 49 -7.23 32.18 12.98
N PRO A 50 -6.87 32.66 14.19
CA PRO A 50 -7.81 32.75 15.31
C PRO A 50 -8.98 33.71 15.04
N ASP A 51 -8.72 34.82 14.34
CA ASP A 51 -9.75 35.84 14.03
C ASP A 51 -10.64 35.43 12.86
N ALA A 52 -10.12 34.66 11.89
CA ALA A 52 -10.92 34.12 10.78
C ALA A 52 -11.85 32.97 11.21
N LEU A 53 -11.51 32.27 12.30
CA LEU A 53 -12.34 31.23 12.91
C LEU A 53 -13.30 31.77 13.97
N ALA A 54 -13.24 33.08 14.27
CA ALA A 54 -14.25 33.71 15.10
C ALA A 54 -15.60 33.64 14.36
N PRO A 55 -16.59 32.89 14.88
CA PRO A 55 -17.87 32.77 14.20
C PRO A 55 -18.46 34.17 14.02
N PRO A 56 -18.92 34.55 12.80
CA PRO A 56 -19.51 35.86 12.57
C PRO A 56 -20.61 36.06 13.60
N GLY A 57 -20.55 37.17 14.35
CA GLY A 57 -21.41 37.46 15.50
C GLY A 57 -22.85 37.00 15.27
N GLY A 58 -23.15 35.80 15.77
CA GLY A 58 -24.39 35.12 15.45
C GLY A 58 -25.55 35.87 16.05
N LYS A 59 -26.39 36.47 15.21
CA LYS A 59 -27.67 37.04 15.63
C LYS A 59 -28.52 35.89 16.18
N VAL A 60 -28.67 35.84 17.50
CA VAL A 60 -29.44 34.79 18.19
C VAL A 60 -30.90 34.89 17.74
N LEU A 61 -31.27 34.07 16.76
CA LEU A 61 -32.67 33.86 16.40
C LEU A 61 -33.29 33.01 17.51
N ALA A 62 -34.20 33.62 18.28
CA ALA A 62 -34.96 32.92 19.30
C ALA A 62 -35.90 31.90 18.64
N PHE A 63 -35.46 30.64 18.57
CA PHE A 63 -36.31 29.56 18.08
C PHE A 63 -37.38 29.23 19.14
N PRO A 64 -38.67 29.17 18.76
CA PRO A 64 -39.75 28.84 19.69
C PRO A 64 -39.54 27.44 20.29
N ALA A 65 -39.57 27.37 21.62
CA ALA A 65 -39.17 26.22 22.45
C ALA A 65 -39.95 24.90 22.22
N ARG A 66 -40.90 24.86 21.28
CA ARG A 66 -41.81 23.73 21.07
C ARG A 66 -41.27 22.65 20.11
N ARG A 67 -40.14 22.89 19.43
CA ARG A 67 -39.52 21.92 18.49
C ARG A 67 -38.31 21.16 19.06
N ARG A 68 -38.04 21.31 20.36
CA ARG A 68 -36.88 20.68 21.05
C ARG A 68 -36.97 19.16 21.20
N TRP A 69 -38.17 18.57 21.08
CA TRP A 69 -38.38 17.13 21.27
C TRP A 69 -38.08 16.27 20.03
N LEU A 70 -38.08 16.87 18.82
CA LEU A 70 -37.74 16.15 17.57
C LEU A 70 -36.24 16.19 17.26
N ALA A 71 -35.49 17.15 17.82
CA ALA A 71 -34.05 17.26 17.63
C ALA A 71 -33.26 16.19 18.41
N SER A 72 -33.82 15.66 19.50
CA SER A 72 -33.19 14.64 20.34
C SER A 72 -33.11 13.25 19.67
N GLY A 73 -34.01 12.93 18.73
CA GLY A 73 -34.00 11.63 18.03
C GLY A 73 -32.89 11.52 16.97
N VAL A 74 -32.64 12.60 16.23
CA VAL A 74 -31.65 12.62 15.14
C VAL A 74 -30.21 12.53 15.67
N GLY A 75 -29.93 13.16 16.81
CA GLY A 75 -28.60 13.09 17.43
C GLY A 75 -28.22 11.67 17.88
N LEU A 76 -29.18 10.88 18.35
CA LEU A 76 -28.93 9.52 18.82
C LEU A 76 -28.63 8.55 17.66
N ALA A 77 -29.35 8.70 16.55
CA ALA A 77 -29.11 7.88 15.35
C ALA A 77 -27.73 8.18 14.73
N LEU A 78 -27.33 9.45 14.68
CA LEU A 78 -26.01 9.85 14.18
C LEU A 78 -24.88 9.33 15.08
N ALA A 79 -25.04 9.40 16.41
CA ALA A 79 -24.07 8.87 17.36
C ALA A 79 -23.93 7.34 17.26
N ALA A 80 -25.05 6.62 17.07
CA ALA A 80 -25.02 5.17 16.87
C ALA A 80 -24.34 4.79 15.53
N ALA A 81 -24.65 5.52 14.44
CA ALA A 81 -23.99 5.30 13.16
C ALA A 81 -22.48 5.59 13.23
N LEU A 82 -22.08 6.65 13.93
CA LEU A 82 -20.66 6.98 14.14
C LEU A 82 -19.96 5.92 15.00
N ALA A 83 -20.62 5.42 16.05
CA ALA A 83 -20.09 4.35 16.88
C ALA A 83 -19.91 3.06 16.08
N VAL A 84 -20.91 2.64 15.31
CA VAL A 84 -20.79 1.47 14.41
C VAL A 84 -19.68 1.70 13.38
N PHE A 85 -19.59 2.90 12.79
CA PHE A 85 -18.53 3.22 11.85
C PHE A 85 -17.13 3.11 12.47
N LEU A 86 -16.93 3.65 13.68
CA LEU A 86 -15.67 3.55 14.42
C LEU A 86 -15.36 2.13 14.91
N LEU A 87 -16.38 1.33 15.21
CA LEU A 87 -16.24 -0.09 15.55
C LEU A 87 -15.90 -0.94 14.31
N THR A 88 -16.39 -0.56 13.13
CA THR A 88 -16.11 -1.26 11.87
C THR A 88 -14.80 -0.84 11.23
N ARG A 89 -14.34 0.40 11.42
CA ARG A 89 -12.97 0.81 11.10
C ARG A 89 -12.06 0.30 12.19
N GLY A 90 -11.58 -0.93 12.02
CA GLY A 90 -10.52 -1.49 12.85
C GLY A 90 -9.34 -0.52 12.99
N PRO A 91 -8.49 -0.69 14.02
CA PRO A 91 -7.33 0.17 14.22
C PRO A 91 -6.53 0.27 12.93
N ALA A 92 -6.21 1.49 12.50
CA ALA A 92 -5.38 1.71 11.34
C ALA A 92 -4.09 0.90 11.53
N LEU A 93 -3.88 -0.10 10.68
CA LEU A 93 -2.70 -0.94 10.74
C LEU A 93 -1.48 -0.04 10.58
N ALA A 94 -0.55 -0.10 11.54
CA ALA A 94 0.68 0.66 11.44
C ALA A 94 1.40 0.24 10.14
N PRO A 95 1.88 1.20 9.33
CA PRO A 95 2.57 0.88 8.10
C PRO A 95 3.82 0.05 8.42
N LEU A 96 4.11 -0.95 7.58
CA LEU A 96 5.35 -1.71 7.72
C LEU A 96 6.56 -0.80 7.47
N PRO A 97 7.65 -0.95 8.25
CA PRO A 97 8.91 -0.31 7.93
C PRO A 97 9.44 -0.85 6.59
N GLY A 98 10.28 -0.07 5.92
CA GLY A 98 10.94 -0.54 4.71
C GLY A 98 11.75 -1.81 4.98
N TYR A 99 11.68 -2.78 4.07
CA TYR A 99 12.45 -4.02 4.16
C TYR A 99 13.62 -4.00 3.19
N GLN A 100 14.77 -4.49 3.65
CA GLN A 100 15.93 -4.78 2.82
C GLN A 100 16.01 -6.28 2.56
N LEU A 101 16.01 -6.68 1.29
CA LEU A 101 16.15 -8.07 0.88
C LEU A 101 17.61 -8.39 0.56
N SER A 102 18.14 -9.47 1.14
CA SER A 102 19.39 -10.09 0.72
C SER A 102 19.17 -11.53 0.29
N ALA A 103 19.93 -11.98 -0.70
CA ALA A 103 19.87 -13.33 -1.24
C ALA A 103 21.26 -13.97 -1.20
N THR A 104 21.33 -15.24 -0.83
CA THR A 104 22.54 -16.05 -0.87
C THR A 104 22.26 -17.30 -1.70
N ALA A 105 23.06 -17.50 -2.76
CA ALA A 105 22.96 -18.64 -3.67
C ALA A 105 24.09 -19.65 -3.38
N GLY A 106 23.75 -20.93 -3.32
CA GLY A 106 24.64 -22.02 -2.88
C GLY A 106 25.78 -22.39 -3.84
N ASP A 107 25.72 -22.02 -5.12
CA ASP A 107 26.71 -22.43 -6.12
C ASP A 107 27.72 -21.34 -6.50
N GLN A 108 27.98 -20.37 -5.62
CA GLN A 108 29.12 -19.46 -5.81
C GLN A 108 30.45 -20.21 -5.59
N LEU A 109 30.81 -21.07 -6.54
CA LEU A 109 32.12 -21.69 -6.70
C LEU A 109 33.18 -20.69 -7.18
N GLN A 110 32.80 -19.44 -7.47
CA GLN A 110 33.71 -18.47 -8.06
C GLN A 110 34.40 -17.63 -6.99
N ARG A 111 35.53 -18.14 -6.50
CA ARG A 111 36.50 -17.44 -5.65
C ARG A 111 37.27 -16.42 -6.52
N GLY A 112 36.60 -15.33 -6.90
CA GLY A 112 37.21 -14.15 -7.54
C GLY A 112 36.87 -12.89 -6.74
N PRO A 113 37.59 -11.76 -6.93
CA PRO A 113 37.17 -10.50 -6.35
C PRO A 113 35.77 -10.19 -6.87
N GLU A 114 34.76 -10.28 -5.98
CA GLU A 114 33.41 -9.84 -6.28
C GLU A 114 33.51 -8.39 -6.70
N ASP A 115 33.19 -8.11 -7.96
CA ASP A 115 32.91 -6.75 -8.39
C ASP A 115 31.49 -6.45 -7.86
N PRO A 116 31.32 -5.62 -6.82
CA PRO A 116 30.02 -5.37 -6.21
C PRO A 116 29.09 -4.56 -7.12
N GLN A 117 29.55 -4.21 -8.33
CA GLN A 117 28.82 -3.41 -9.29
C GLN A 117 28.31 -4.24 -10.47
N ALA A 118 26.98 -4.25 -10.58
CA ALA A 118 26.16 -4.39 -11.78
C ALA A 118 25.40 -5.71 -11.94
N GLY A 119 24.27 -5.82 -11.20
CA GLY A 119 23.00 -6.32 -11.75
C GLY A 119 22.99 -7.71 -12.36
N ALA A 120 23.98 -8.56 -12.07
CA ALA A 120 24.03 -9.92 -12.58
C ALA A 120 22.86 -10.69 -11.97
N VAL A 121 21.89 -11.05 -12.82
CA VAL A 121 20.74 -11.87 -12.42
C VAL A 121 21.27 -13.22 -11.95
N ALA A 122 20.90 -13.62 -10.73
CA ALA A 122 21.35 -14.87 -10.14
C ALA A 122 20.92 -16.06 -11.00
N ARG A 123 21.85 -16.99 -11.26
CA ARG A 123 21.58 -18.22 -12.01
C ARG A 123 21.45 -19.40 -11.04
N TYR A 124 20.44 -20.24 -11.27
CA TYR A 124 20.21 -21.44 -10.48
C TYR A 124 20.09 -22.66 -11.39
N THR A 125 20.65 -23.79 -10.96
CA THR A 125 20.51 -25.11 -11.57
C THR A 125 19.70 -26.00 -10.61
N PRO A 126 19.19 -27.16 -11.06
CA PRO A 126 18.51 -28.10 -10.16
C PRO A 126 19.42 -28.52 -9.00
N GLY A 127 18.91 -28.43 -7.76
CA GLY A 127 19.67 -28.71 -6.53
C GLY A 127 20.36 -27.48 -5.92
N SER A 128 20.44 -26.34 -6.62
CA SER A 128 20.97 -25.10 -6.03
C SER A 128 20.14 -24.68 -4.81
N ARG A 129 20.81 -24.27 -3.73
CA ARG A 129 20.15 -23.69 -2.55
C ARG A 129 20.04 -22.16 -2.69
N LEU A 130 18.86 -21.63 -2.41
CA LEU A 130 18.59 -20.19 -2.33
C LEU A 130 18.13 -19.85 -0.92
N VAL A 131 18.83 -18.94 -0.25
CA VAL A 131 18.43 -18.39 1.04
C VAL A 131 18.10 -16.92 0.86
N LEU A 132 16.85 -16.56 1.15
CA LEU A 132 16.37 -15.18 1.12
C LEU A 132 16.21 -14.69 2.56
N VAL A 133 16.77 -13.52 2.86
CA VAL A 133 16.64 -12.87 4.15
C VAL A 133 16.12 -11.45 3.94
N ALA A 134 14.92 -11.16 4.43
CA ALA A 134 14.34 -9.82 4.43
C ALA A 134 14.44 -9.23 5.84
N ARG A 135 15.08 -8.07 5.98
CA ARG A 135 15.27 -7.39 7.28
C ARG A 135 14.49 -6.08 7.29
N PRO A 136 13.66 -5.82 8.31
CA PRO A 136 13.02 -4.52 8.44
C PRO A 136 14.03 -3.45 8.84
N ALA A 137 13.81 -2.20 8.43
CA ALA A 137 14.60 -1.06 8.83
C ALA A 137 14.42 -0.69 10.32
N THR A 138 13.33 -1.14 10.94
CA THR A 138 13.01 -0.94 12.35
C THR A 138 12.34 -2.18 12.90
N ASP A 139 12.64 -2.54 14.15
CA ASP A 139 12.05 -3.73 14.78
C ASP A 139 10.53 -3.64 14.83
N LEU A 140 9.88 -4.78 14.57
CA LEU A 140 8.42 -4.88 14.58
C LEU A 140 7.89 -5.25 15.97
N ALA A 141 6.80 -4.60 16.36
CA ALA A 141 6.07 -4.94 17.60
C ALA A 141 5.32 -6.29 17.50
N GLN A 142 4.98 -6.72 16.28
CA GLN A 142 4.27 -7.97 16.00
C GLN A 142 4.93 -8.68 14.81
N ALA A 143 4.95 -10.01 14.86
CA ALA A 143 5.48 -10.81 13.77
C ALA A 143 4.63 -10.59 12.49
N PRO A 144 5.26 -10.26 11.35
CA PRO A 144 4.54 -10.08 10.09
C PRO A 144 4.03 -11.42 9.55
N GLN A 145 2.98 -11.35 8.73
CA GLN A 145 2.60 -12.46 7.87
C GLN A 145 3.42 -12.38 6.58
N VAL A 146 3.92 -13.53 6.13
CA VAL A 146 4.79 -13.61 4.95
C VAL A 146 4.29 -14.70 4.03
N HIS A 147 4.11 -14.36 2.76
CA HIS A 147 3.81 -15.34 1.72
C HIS A 147 4.88 -15.26 0.63
N VAL A 148 5.24 -16.43 0.09
CA VAL A 148 6.27 -16.58 -0.92
C VAL A 148 5.63 -17.02 -2.21
N TRP A 149 5.99 -16.34 -3.29
CA TRP A 149 5.44 -16.54 -4.62
C TRP A 149 6.56 -16.70 -5.64
N LEU A 150 6.31 -17.51 -6.65
CA LEU A 150 7.13 -17.64 -7.85
C LEU A 150 6.43 -16.92 -8.99
N ALA A 151 7.07 -15.87 -9.51
CA ALA A 151 6.65 -15.18 -10.71
C ALA A 151 7.51 -15.66 -11.89
N GLN A 152 6.88 -16.21 -12.92
CA GLN A 152 7.58 -16.68 -14.12
C GLN A 152 6.70 -16.53 -15.37
N GLY A 153 7.13 -15.67 -16.30
CA GLY A 153 6.25 -15.20 -17.37
C GLY A 153 5.03 -14.50 -16.79
N ASP A 154 3.84 -14.88 -17.24
CA ASP A 154 2.56 -14.38 -16.73
C ASP A 154 1.99 -15.22 -15.56
N ALA A 155 2.69 -16.30 -15.18
CA ALA A 155 2.25 -17.18 -14.11
C ALA A 155 2.79 -16.70 -12.76
N LEU A 156 1.89 -16.67 -11.78
CA LEU A 156 2.19 -16.42 -10.38
C LEU A 156 1.73 -17.63 -9.56
N THR A 157 2.69 -18.32 -8.92
CA THR A 157 2.43 -19.56 -8.18
C THR A 157 2.83 -19.39 -6.73
N ARG A 158 1.91 -19.61 -5.79
CA ARG A 158 2.23 -19.59 -4.36
C ARG A 158 3.11 -20.78 -4.01
N LEU A 159 4.19 -20.51 -3.27
CA LEU A 159 5.09 -21.54 -2.76
C LEU A 159 4.74 -21.84 -1.30
N ASP A 160 4.43 -23.10 -1.01
CA ASP A 160 4.24 -23.57 0.36
C ASP A 160 5.58 -24.01 0.94
N VAL A 161 6.31 -23.04 1.50
CA VAL A 161 7.66 -23.23 2.02
C VAL A 161 7.75 -22.75 3.47
N PRO A 162 8.54 -23.43 4.32
CA PRO A 162 8.73 -22.97 5.69
C PRO A 162 9.34 -21.57 5.74
N VAL A 163 8.64 -20.64 6.39
CA VAL A 163 9.13 -19.28 6.64
C VAL A 163 9.51 -19.16 8.11
N GLN A 164 10.73 -18.70 8.36
CA GLN A 164 11.22 -18.40 9.71
C GLN A 164 11.15 -16.90 9.94
N VAL A 165 10.43 -16.48 10.98
CA VAL A 165 10.29 -15.06 11.36
C VAL A 165 10.94 -14.86 12.72
N SER A 166 11.89 -13.92 12.82
CA SER A 166 12.54 -13.57 14.08
C SER A 166 11.64 -12.70 14.96
N PRO A 167 11.91 -12.59 16.27
CA PRO A 167 11.20 -11.66 17.15
C PRO A 167 11.33 -10.19 16.73
N THR A 168 12.39 -9.82 16.01
CA THR A 168 12.60 -8.47 15.47
C THR A 168 11.86 -8.21 14.15
N GLY A 169 11.22 -9.24 13.58
CA GLY A 169 10.49 -9.15 12.31
C GLY A 169 11.35 -9.43 11.07
N ALA A 170 12.58 -9.91 11.23
CA ALA A 170 13.38 -10.41 10.13
C ALA A 170 12.83 -11.75 9.63
N VAL A 171 12.83 -11.93 8.32
CA VAL A 171 12.22 -13.06 7.64
C VAL A 171 13.31 -13.83 6.92
N LYS A 172 13.35 -15.15 7.10
CA LYS A 172 14.25 -16.06 6.40
C LYS A 172 13.44 -17.14 5.68
N VAL A 173 13.72 -17.30 4.40
CA VAL A 173 13.12 -18.33 3.53
C VAL A 173 14.25 -19.12 2.91
N GLU A 174 14.15 -20.45 2.96
CA GLU A 174 15.09 -21.36 2.30
C GLU A 174 14.37 -22.13 1.20
N LEU A 175 14.95 -22.07 0.01
CA LEU A 175 14.44 -22.69 -1.20
C LEU A 175 15.51 -23.60 -1.80
N GLU A 176 15.07 -24.66 -2.44
CA GLU A 176 15.90 -25.59 -3.19
C GLU A 176 15.35 -25.65 -4.62
N ALA A 177 16.21 -25.32 -5.57
CA ALA A 177 15.87 -25.21 -6.96
C ALA A 177 15.48 -26.57 -7.54
N GLY A 178 14.29 -26.69 -8.12
CA GLY A 178 13.72 -27.95 -8.61
C GLY A 178 12.91 -28.75 -7.59
N ALA A 179 13.07 -28.50 -6.28
CA ALA A 179 12.26 -29.14 -5.24
C ALA A 179 11.18 -28.19 -4.71
N SER A 180 11.56 -27.22 -3.86
CA SER A 180 10.63 -26.22 -3.33
C SER A 180 10.46 -25.00 -4.22
N LEU A 181 11.35 -24.85 -5.22
CA LEU A 181 11.24 -23.86 -6.28
C LEU A 181 11.03 -24.60 -7.62
N PRO A 182 9.78 -24.92 -8.01
CA PRO A 182 9.45 -25.64 -9.24
C PRO A 182 9.53 -24.72 -10.47
N ALA A 183 10.65 -24.00 -10.61
CA ALA A 183 10.89 -23.08 -11.72
C ALA A 183 11.07 -23.86 -13.03
N LYS A 184 10.50 -23.32 -14.11
CA LYS A 184 10.80 -23.77 -15.46
C LYS A 184 12.11 -23.13 -15.93
N PRO A 185 12.79 -23.67 -16.95
CA PRO A 185 13.95 -23.00 -17.54
C PRO A 185 13.59 -21.59 -18.03
N GLY A 186 14.44 -20.60 -17.74
CA GLY A 186 14.25 -19.21 -18.14
C GLY A 186 14.25 -18.20 -16.98
N PRO A 187 13.95 -16.92 -17.27
CA PRO A 187 13.90 -15.88 -16.26
C PRO A 187 12.68 -16.05 -15.35
N GLY A 188 12.84 -15.68 -14.08
CA GLY A 188 11.78 -15.66 -13.07
C GLY A 188 12.14 -14.74 -11.91
N ALA A 189 11.25 -14.64 -10.93
CA ALA A 189 11.51 -13.95 -9.68
C ALA A 189 10.83 -14.66 -8.51
N VAL A 190 11.53 -14.72 -7.38
CA VAL A 190 10.89 -15.06 -6.10
C VAL A 190 10.36 -13.76 -5.51
N VAL A 191 9.08 -13.74 -5.17
CA VAL A 191 8.39 -12.58 -4.63
C VAL A 191 8.01 -12.89 -3.18
N LEU A 192 8.50 -12.08 -2.25
CA LEU A 192 8.10 -12.13 -0.84
C LEU A 192 7.10 -11.02 -0.60
N VAL A 193 5.88 -11.40 -0.20
CA VAL A 193 4.85 -10.47 0.26
C VAL A 193 4.88 -10.46 1.78
N VAL A 194 5.31 -9.35 2.35
CA VAL A 194 5.34 -9.14 3.81
C VAL A 194 4.20 -8.18 4.17
N ARG A 195 3.33 -8.60 5.09
CA ARG A 195 2.14 -7.82 5.48
C ARG A 195 1.93 -7.80 6.99
N PRO A 196 1.27 -6.75 7.54
CA PRO A 196 0.86 -6.75 8.93
C PRO A 196 -0.02 -7.95 9.27
N ALA A 197 0.04 -8.42 10.52
CA ALA A 197 -0.89 -9.44 11.00
C ALA A 197 -2.33 -8.90 10.94
N GLY A 198 -3.27 -9.73 10.44
CA GLY A 198 -4.68 -9.38 10.33
C GLY A 198 -5.08 -8.58 9.08
N LEU A 199 -4.17 -8.39 8.12
CA LEU A 199 -4.54 -7.88 6.80
C LEU A 199 -5.16 -8.99 5.94
N ASP A 200 -6.44 -8.84 5.59
CA ASP A 200 -7.21 -9.82 4.80
C ASP A 200 -7.11 -9.62 3.28
N THR A 201 -6.33 -8.65 2.81
CA THR A 201 -6.15 -8.39 1.38
C THR A 201 -5.53 -9.60 0.67
N PRO A 202 -6.08 -10.05 -0.47
CA PRO A 202 -5.47 -11.09 -1.29
C PRO A 202 -4.09 -10.67 -1.81
N ASP A 203 -3.12 -11.58 -1.78
CA ASP A 203 -1.74 -11.27 -2.19
C ASP A 203 -1.63 -10.91 -3.67
N ASP A 204 -2.42 -11.55 -4.54
CA ASP A 204 -2.38 -11.30 -5.99
C ASP A 204 -2.66 -9.82 -6.31
N ALA A 205 -3.57 -9.20 -5.55
CA ALA A 205 -3.87 -7.78 -5.67
C ALA A 205 -2.68 -6.91 -5.19
N LEU A 206 -2.01 -7.32 -4.12
CA LEU A 206 -0.83 -6.60 -3.59
C LEU A 206 0.36 -6.69 -4.55
N ILE A 207 0.54 -7.82 -5.22
CA ILE A 207 1.66 -8.06 -6.15
C ILE A 207 1.52 -7.21 -7.41
N GLN A 208 0.29 -6.92 -7.84
CA GLN A 208 -0.02 -6.08 -9.01
C GLN A 208 -0.14 -4.59 -8.70
N ALA A 209 -0.30 -4.22 -7.42
CA ALA A 209 -0.46 -2.82 -7.01
C ALA A 209 0.80 -1.99 -7.29
N ALA A 210 0.60 -0.77 -7.79
CA ALA A 210 1.68 0.22 -7.96
C ALA A 210 2.23 0.70 -6.61
N ASP A 211 1.36 0.77 -5.59
CA ASP A 211 1.70 1.02 -4.19
C ASP A 211 1.00 -0.05 -3.31
N PRO A 212 1.74 -1.06 -2.82
CA PRO A 212 1.16 -2.15 -2.06
C PRO A 212 0.91 -1.81 -0.59
N ALA A 213 1.03 -0.54 -0.16
CA ALA A 213 0.79 -0.15 1.23
C ALA A 213 -0.58 -0.66 1.73
N PRO A 214 -0.66 -1.27 2.94
CA PRO A 214 0.37 -1.32 3.99
C PRO A 214 1.34 -2.52 3.90
N ALA A 215 1.34 -3.30 2.82
CA ALA A 215 2.25 -4.42 2.59
C ALA A 215 3.56 -3.99 1.91
N GLN A 216 4.56 -4.88 1.94
CA GLN A 216 5.84 -4.74 1.28
C GLN A 216 6.03 -5.91 0.31
N VAL A 217 6.34 -5.61 -0.95
CA VAL A 217 6.56 -6.61 -2.01
C VAL A 217 8.02 -6.58 -2.42
N LEU A 218 8.77 -7.61 -2.03
CA LEU A 218 10.20 -7.74 -2.29
C LEU A 218 10.42 -8.77 -3.41
N ARG A 219 11.21 -8.42 -4.42
CA ARG A 219 11.44 -9.26 -5.60
C ARG A 219 12.91 -9.62 -5.72
N HIS A 220 13.20 -10.91 -5.85
CA HIS A 220 14.54 -11.43 -6.15
C HIS A 220 14.55 -12.04 -7.55
N PRO A 221 15.07 -11.34 -8.57
CA PRO A 221 15.12 -11.85 -9.93
C PRO A 221 16.15 -12.95 -10.09
N PHE A 222 15.84 -13.93 -10.94
CA PHE A 222 16.74 -15.05 -11.24
C PHE A 222 16.56 -15.60 -12.65
N VAL A 223 17.51 -16.42 -13.08
CA VAL A 223 17.42 -17.28 -14.27
C VAL A 223 17.63 -18.72 -13.86
N PHE A 224 16.67 -19.58 -14.17
CA PHE A 224 16.79 -21.02 -13.93
C PHE A 224 17.26 -21.74 -15.20
N SER A 225 18.27 -22.58 -15.08
CA SER A 225 18.81 -23.41 -16.15
C SER A 225 18.36 -24.87 -15.97
N ALA A 226 18.04 -25.56 -17.06
CA ALA A 226 17.77 -27.00 -17.03
C ALA A 226 19.06 -27.83 -16.95
N GLU A 227 20.16 -27.27 -17.42
CA GLU A 227 21.46 -27.92 -17.46
C GLU A 227 22.22 -27.65 -16.15
N PRO A 228 22.75 -28.70 -15.48
CA PRO A 228 23.64 -28.57 -14.33
C PRO A 228 25.02 -28.01 -14.72
#